data_AF-A0A182I5I7-F1
#
_entry.id   AF-A0A182I5I7-F1
#
_cell.length_a   1.000
_cell.length_b   1.000
_cell.length_c   1.000
_cell.angle_alpha   90.00
_cell.angle_beta   90.00
_cell.angle_gamma   90.00
#
_symmetry.space_group_name_H-M   'P 1'
#
loop_
_entity.id
_entity.type
_entity.pdbx_description
1 polymer ?
#
loop_
_entity_poly.entity_id
_entity_poly.type
_entity_poly.pdbx_seq_one_letter_code
_entity_poly.pdbx_strand_id
1 'polypeptide(L)' 'MRRHDDESFASERDAAPADDHVTSFVFNAHQSLNLAAQRERLPIRQYRDQILYCLEHYQTLVLVGETGSGKSTQVPQ' A
#
# COMPACT_ATOMS: atom_id res chain seq x y z
N MET A 1 -35.51 28.53 -23.93
CA MET A 1 -36.32 27.98 -22.82
C MET A 1 -35.64 26.68 -22.38
N ARG A 2 -35.06 26.72 -21.17
CA ARG A 2 -34.55 25.63 -20.31
C ARG A 2 -33.36 24.77 -20.77
N ARG A 3 -32.29 24.92 -19.98
CA ARG A 3 -31.13 24.04 -19.78
C ARG A 3 -31.56 22.76 -19.06
N HIS A 4 -30.72 21.72 -19.15
CA HIS A 4 -30.19 20.93 -18.03
C HIS A 4 -29.22 19.91 -18.67
N ASP A 5 -27.92 20.19 -18.67
CA ASP A 5 -26.94 19.87 -17.61
C ASP A 5 -26.79 18.35 -17.47
N ASP A 6 -25.99 17.75 -18.38
CA ASP A 6 -25.45 16.40 -18.24
C ASP A 6 -24.06 16.53 -17.58
N GLU A 7 -24.06 16.98 -16.33
CA GLU A 7 -22.88 17.20 -15.51
C GLU A 7 -22.71 16.01 -14.55
N SER A 8 -21.67 15.21 -14.85
CA SER A 8 -20.87 14.45 -13.89
C SER A 8 -21.57 13.32 -13.11
N PHE A 9 -21.11 12.10 -13.38
CA PHE A 9 -21.04 11.05 -12.36
C PHE A 9 -20.10 11.51 -11.24
N ALA A 10 -20.59 12.38 -10.35
CA ALA A 10 -19.93 12.70 -9.10
C ALA A 10 -19.98 11.44 -8.22
N SER A 11 -18.86 10.74 -8.13
CA SER A 11 -18.75 9.56 -7.27
C SER A 11 -18.96 9.97 -5.81
N GLU A 12 -20.06 9.52 -5.22
CA GLU A 12 -20.41 9.51 -3.78
C GLU A 12 -19.42 8.66 -2.95
N ARG A 13 -18.11 8.86 -3.10
CA ARG A 13 -17.06 8.14 -2.38
C ARG A 13 -16.39 8.95 -1.26
N ASP A 14 -16.99 10.09 -0.88
CA ASP A 14 -16.56 10.87 0.29
C ASP A 14 -17.53 10.76 1.48
N ALA A 15 -18.44 9.78 1.48
CA ALA A 15 -19.16 9.42 2.69
C ALA A 15 -18.20 8.73 3.66
N ALA A 16 -17.52 9.53 4.49
CA ALA A 16 -16.81 9.04 5.66
C ALA A 16 -17.81 8.25 6.53
N PRO A 17 -17.53 6.98 6.89
CA PRO A 17 -18.43 6.23 7.75
C PRO A 17 -18.49 6.93 9.12
N ALA A 18 -19.70 7.31 9.51
CA ALA A 18 -20.01 7.85 10.81
C ALA A 18 -19.82 6.77 11.88
N ASP A 19 -19.02 7.09 12.90
CA ASP A 19 -18.80 6.37 14.15
C ASP A 19 -18.62 4.85 14.07
N ASP A 20 -17.37 4.45 13.87
CA ASP A 20 -16.85 3.23 14.51
C ASP A 20 -15.64 3.65 15.34
N HIS A 21 -15.60 3.26 16.62
CA HIS A 21 -14.49 3.52 17.54
C HIS A 21 -13.24 2.70 17.19
N VAL A 22 -12.87 2.64 15.91
CA VAL A 22 -11.56 2.20 15.46
C VAL A 22 -10.62 3.34 15.77
N THR A 23 -9.74 3.16 16.75
CA THR A 23 -8.65 4.10 16.98
C THR A 23 -7.87 4.25 15.67
N SER A 24 -8.01 5.39 14.99
CA SER A 24 -7.34 5.70 13.72
C SER A 24 -5.82 5.88 13.87
N PHE A 25 -5.27 5.46 15.02
CA PHE A 25 -3.87 5.54 15.34
C PHE A 25 -3.15 4.40 14.66
N VAL A 26 -2.68 4.65 13.44
CA VAL A 26 -1.70 3.80 12.79
C VAL A 26 -0.38 3.95 13.53
N PHE A 27 -0.04 2.96 14.36
CA PHE A 27 1.23 2.97 15.08
C PHE A 27 2.39 2.74 14.10
N ASN A 28 3.20 3.79 13.91
CA ASN A 28 4.45 3.71 13.18
C ASN A 28 5.60 4.05 14.14
N ALA A 29 6.29 3.02 14.65
CA ALA A 29 7.46 3.17 15.52
C ALA A 29 8.60 4.00 14.90
N HIS A 30 8.56 4.20 13.59
CA HIS A 30 9.58 4.87 12.80
C HIS A 30 9.11 6.19 12.19
N GLN A 31 8.04 6.80 12.72
CA GLN A 31 7.44 8.04 12.21
C GLN A 31 8.42 9.22 12.05
N SER A 32 9.47 9.28 12.86
CA SER A 32 10.50 10.33 12.81
C SER A 32 11.49 10.17 11.64
N LEU A 33 11.50 9.00 11.00
CA LEU A 33 12.38 8.69 9.88
C LEU A 33 11.69 9.10 8.58
N ASN A 34 12.48 9.48 7.58
CA ASN A 34 11.92 9.71 6.25
C ASN A 34 11.39 8.39 5.64
N LEU A 35 10.50 8.50 4.66
CA LEU A 35 9.81 7.34 4.08
C LEU A 35 10.77 6.31 3.48
N ALA A 36 11.87 6.75 2.85
CA ALA A 36 12.88 5.83 2.31
C ALA A 36 13.53 5.00 3.41
N ALA A 37 13.98 5.64 4.49
CA ALA A 37 14.59 4.98 5.64
C ALA A 37 13.61 4.07 6.42
N GLN A 38 12.31 4.33 6.34
CA GLN A 38 11.28 3.42 6.86
C GLN A 38 11.13 2.18 5.95
N ARG A 39 11.08 2.38 4.62
CA ARG A 39 10.99 1.29 3.63
C ARG A 39 12.19 0.35 3.70
N GLU A 40 13.39 0.89 3.90
CA GLU A 40 14.61 0.11 4.07
C GLU A 40 14.57 -0.81 5.30
N ARG A 41 13.74 -0.51 6.30
CA ARG A 41 13.58 -1.31 7.52
C ARG A 41 12.49 -2.38 7.42
N LEU A 42 11.71 -2.42 6.33
CA LEU A 42 10.67 -3.44 6.18
C LEU A 42 11.32 -4.83 6.01
N PRO A 43 10.77 -5.88 6.65
CA PRO A 43 11.37 -7.22 6.63
C PRO A 43 11.66 -7.77 5.23
N ILE A 44 10.86 -7.41 4.22
CA ILE A 44 11.08 -7.85 2.84
C ILE A 44 12.35 -7.28 2.20
N ARG A 45 12.87 -6.14 2.66
CA ARG A 45 13.96 -5.42 2.01
C ARG A 45 15.25 -6.25 1.92
N GLN A 46 15.51 -7.10 2.91
CA GLN A 46 16.68 -7.97 2.96
C GLN A 46 16.70 -9.04 1.86
N TYR A 47 15.54 -9.37 1.29
CA TYR A 47 15.40 -10.41 0.27
C TYR A 47 15.38 -9.85 -1.16
N ARG A 48 15.60 -8.54 -1.34
CA ARG A 48 15.46 -7.87 -2.65
C ARG A 48 16.23 -8.59 -3.77
N ASP A 49 17.50 -8.91 -3.53
CA ASP A 49 18.34 -9.50 -4.58
C ASP A 49 17.96 -10.95 -4.88
N GLN A 50 17.49 -11.70 -3.86
CA GLN A 50 16.95 -13.05 -4.04
C GLN A 50 15.63 -13.03 -4.82
N ILE A 51 14.76 -12.07 -4.56
CA ILE A 51 13.50 -11.88 -5.30
C ILE A 51 13.81 -11.57 -6.76
N LEU A 52 14.74 -10.65 -7.03
CA LEU A 52 15.14 -10.30 -8.40
C LEU A 52 15.74 -11.49 -9.14
N TYR A 53 16.64 -12.23 -8.50
CA TYR A 53 17.19 -13.46 -9.06
C TYR A 53 16.07 -14.45 -9.42
N CYS A 54 15.13 -14.69 -8.51
CA CYS A 54 14.02 -15.59 -8.78
C CYS A 54 13.10 -15.10 -9.91
N LEU A 55 12.86 -13.79 -10.02
CA LEU A 55 12.06 -13.22 -11.11
C LEU A 55 12.74 -13.36 -12.49
N GLU A 56 14.07 -13.31 -12.52
CA GLU A 56 14.85 -13.53 -13.74
C GLU A 56 14.82 -15.00 -14.19
N HIS A 57 14.81 -15.94 -13.23
CA HIS A 57 14.98 -17.37 -13.51
C HIS A 57 13.67 -18.16 -13.58
N TYR A 58 12.60 -17.66 -12.96
CA TYR A 58 11.33 -18.36 -12.85
C TYR A 58 10.18 -17.50 -13.36
N GLN A 59 9.35 -18.10 -14.23
CA GLN A 59 8.14 -17.45 -14.74
C GLN A 59 7.11 -17.15 -13.63
N THR A 60 7.13 -17.91 -12.54
CA THR A 60 6.19 -17.75 -11.42
C THR A 60 6.93 -17.87 -10.10
N LEU A 61 6.72 -16.88 -9.23
CA LEU A 61 7.32 -16.80 -7.90
C LEU A 61 6.22 -16.66 -6.84
N VAL A 62 6.24 -17.53 -5.83
CA VAL A 62 5.33 -17.47 -4.69
C VAL A 62 6.04 -16.81 -3.51
N LEU A 63 5.51 -15.68 -3.04
CA LEU A 63 6.05 -14.94 -1.90
C LEU A 63 5.16 -15.11 -0.66
N VAL A 64 5.72 -15.67 0.41
CA VAL A 64 5.02 -15.89 1.68
C VAL A 64 5.61 -14.99 2.77
N GLY A 65 4.75 -14.41 3.60
CA GLY A 65 5.16 -13.63 4.77
C GLY A 65 3.97 -13.03 5.50
N GLU A 66 4.16 -12.61 6.75
CA GLU A 66 3.12 -12.02 7.59
C GLU A 66 2.59 -10.66 7.07
N THR A 67 1.41 -10.25 7.52
CA THR A 67 0.87 -8.91 7.24
C THR A 67 1.82 -7.84 7.80
N GLY A 68 2.02 -6.75 7.05
CA GLY A 68 2.95 -5.68 7.46
C GLY A 68 4.41 -5.91 7.06
N SER A 69 4.78 -7.09 6.53
CA SER A 69 6.16 -7.39 6.12
C SER A 69 6.67 -6.59 4.91
N GLY A 70 5.77 -5.87 4.22
CA GLY A 70 6.10 -5.05 3.05
C GLY A 70 5.91 -5.72 1.68
N LYS A 71 5.33 -6.93 1.61
CA LYS A 71 5.12 -7.67 0.33
C LYS A 71 4.41 -6.85 -0.74
N SER A 72 3.16 -6.49 -0.53
CA SER A 72 2.36 -5.78 -1.54
C SER A 72 2.82 -4.35 -1.79
N THR A 73 3.63 -3.77 -0.89
CA THR A 73 4.06 -2.37 -0.98
C THR A 73 5.45 -2.19 -1.56
N GLN A 74 6.37 -3.15 -1.39
CA GLN A 74 7.77 -3.03 -1.85
C GLN A 74 8.07 -3.85 -3.11
N VAL A 75 7.38 -4.97 -3.36
CA VAL A 75 7.69 -5.83 -4.53
C VAL A 75 7.42 -5.14 -5.87
N PRO A 76 6.35 -4.33 -6.05
CA PRO A 76 6.12 -3.66 -7.33
C PRO A 76 7.00 -2.42 -7.60
N GLN A 77 7.73 -1.91 -6.60
CA GLN A 77 8.57 -0.71 -6.72
C GLN A 77 9.92 -1.04 -7.34
#